data_AF-A0A932YP34-F1
#
_entry.id   AF-A0A932YP34-F1
#
_cell.length_a   1.000
_cell.length_b   1.000
_cell.length_c   1.000
_cell.angle_alpha   90.00
_cell.angle_beta   90.00
_cell.angle_gamma   90.00
#
_symmetry.space_group_name_H-M   'P 1'
#
loop_
_entity.id
_entity.type
_entity.pdbx_description
1 polymer ?
#
loop_
_entity_poly.entity_id
_entity_poly.type
_entity_poly.pdbx_seq_one_letter_code
_entity_poly.pdbx_strand_id
1 'polypeptide(L)'
;MRYAITAFTITFVLLLGVLVVTSTVPNPDTSQKNEVSGFEKKGGDILPMASIQKALPTSAQTANTEDTIRTYRWYRVTKVIDGDTFVVAMDGKNVTVRLIGIDTPETVDPRKTVQCFGREASEKAREILSDRLVRLETDPSQGELDKYGRLLAYAFPENGTNVASYLIAEGYGHEYTYNLPYKYQMGFKAAEERARANKRGLWADDACATINDLRGRYSPPAGSIPTHALATYECSRNAYNCSDFSTQAEAQQAFESCGGSENDIHKLDSDRDGEVCEGLP
;
A
#
# COMPACT_ATOMS: atom_id res chain seq x y z
N MET A 1 70.86 23.08 21.47
CA MET A 1 69.81 23.07 22.49
C MET A 1 68.81 22.00 22.08
N ARG A 2 68.72 20.90 22.85
CA ARG A 2 67.94 19.70 22.52
C ARG A 2 66.57 19.82 23.19
N TYR A 3 65.49 19.81 22.41
CA TYR A 3 64.12 19.68 22.93
C TYR A 3 63.70 18.22 22.84
N ALA A 4 63.54 17.58 23.99
CA ALA A 4 62.96 16.26 24.14
C ALA A 4 61.45 16.42 24.36
N ILE A 5 60.65 15.86 23.46
CA ILE A 5 59.19 15.78 23.58
C ILE A 5 58.90 14.41 24.23
N THR A 6 58.51 14.42 25.50
CA THR A 6 58.05 13.25 26.24
C THR A 6 56.63 12.88 25.81
N ALA A 7 56.46 11.68 25.26
CA ALA A 7 55.17 11.11 24.89
C ALA A 7 54.37 10.71 26.14
N PHE A 8 53.14 11.21 26.26
CA PHE A 8 52.18 10.79 27.29
C PHE A 8 51.27 9.73 26.69
N THR A 9 51.49 8.47 27.04
CA THR A 9 50.62 7.34 26.69
C THR A 9 49.46 7.29 27.70
N ILE A 10 48.25 7.63 27.26
CA ILE A 10 47.02 7.46 28.04
C ILE A 10 46.51 6.04 27.82
N THR A 11 46.67 5.17 28.82
CA THR A 11 46.06 3.84 28.87
C THR A 11 44.59 3.96 29.27
N PHE A 12 43.69 3.71 28.32
CA PHE A 12 42.25 3.67 28.53
C PHE A 12 41.87 2.29 29.10
N VAL A 13 41.49 2.25 30.39
CA VAL A 13 41.03 1.03 31.06
C VAL A 13 39.56 0.80 30.69
N LEU A 14 39.31 -0.22 29.87
CA LEU A 14 37.99 -0.71 29.47
C LEU A 14 37.42 -1.59 30.59
N LEU A 15 36.51 -1.04 31.39
CA LEU A 15 35.72 -1.79 32.38
C LEU A 15 34.42 -2.27 31.72
N LEU A 16 34.42 -3.54 31.32
CA LEU A 16 33.23 -4.28 30.88
C LEU A 16 32.35 -4.60 32.10
N GLY A 17 31.31 -3.80 32.31
CA GLY A 17 30.20 -4.12 33.20
C GLY A 17 29.04 -4.71 32.41
N VAL A 18 28.88 -6.04 32.45
CA VAL A 18 27.71 -6.74 31.91
C VAL A 18 26.61 -6.67 32.97
N LEU A 19 25.61 -5.81 32.77
CA LEU A 19 24.40 -5.78 33.59
C LEU A 19 23.32 -6.64 32.90
N VAL A 20 23.18 -7.89 33.34
CA VAL A 20 22.09 -8.77 32.90
C VAL A 20 20.83 -8.37 33.67
N VAL A 21 19.90 -7.71 32.99
CA VAL A 21 18.55 -7.46 33.52
C VAL A 21 17.63 -8.56 32.98
N THR A 22 17.43 -9.62 33.77
CA THR A 22 16.39 -10.61 33.48
C THR A 22 15.03 -10.05 33.92
N SER A 23 14.22 -9.62 32.96
CA SER A 23 12.82 -9.27 33.19
C SER A 23 11.95 -10.51 32.97
N THR A 24 11.45 -11.10 34.06
CA THR A 24 10.42 -12.14 34.01
C THR A 24 9.05 -11.49 33.88
N VAL A 25 8.41 -11.66 32.73
CA VAL A 25 7.00 -11.31 32.48
C VAL A 25 6.10 -12.43 33.01
N PRO A 26 5.11 -12.17 33.87
CA PRO A 26 4.13 -13.18 34.26
C PRO A 26 2.99 -13.28 33.23
N ASN A 27 2.69 -14.51 32.84
CA ASN A 27 1.57 -14.93 31.98
C ASN A 27 0.22 -14.74 32.70
N PRO A 28 -0.83 -14.22 32.05
CA PRO A 28 -2.20 -14.35 32.53
C PRO A 28 -2.95 -15.42 31.72
N ASP A 29 -3.21 -16.56 32.35
CA ASP A 29 -4.31 -17.45 32.00
C ASP A 29 -5.06 -17.79 33.28
N THR A 30 -6.35 -17.47 33.36
CA THR A 30 -7.42 -18.41 33.73
C THR A 30 -8.76 -17.70 33.64
N SER A 31 -9.57 -18.19 32.71
CA SER A 31 -11.02 -18.04 32.59
C SER A 31 -11.77 -18.32 33.90
N GLN A 32 -12.68 -17.43 34.32
CA GLN A 32 -13.90 -17.85 35.03
C GLN A 32 -15.13 -17.05 34.57
N LYS A 33 -16.08 -17.82 34.03
CA LYS A 33 -17.48 -17.47 33.73
C LYS A 33 -18.22 -17.31 35.05
N ASN A 34 -19.13 -16.35 35.15
CA ASN A 34 -20.21 -16.40 36.13
C ASN A 34 -21.52 -15.94 35.51
N GLU A 35 -22.35 -16.94 35.25
CA GLU A 35 -23.77 -16.90 34.98
C GLU A 35 -24.47 -17.00 36.35
N VAL A 36 -25.37 -16.08 36.67
CA VAL A 36 -26.25 -16.23 37.85
C VAL A 36 -27.68 -15.86 37.47
N SER A 37 -28.44 -16.92 37.21
CA SER A 37 -29.89 -17.02 37.40
C SER A 37 -30.28 -16.89 38.87
N GLY A 38 -31.45 -16.33 39.19
CA GLY A 38 -32.05 -16.57 40.51
C GLY A 38 -32.99 -15.48 40.99
N PHE A 39 -34.26 -15.62 40.62
CA PHE A 39 -35.40 -14.85 41.11
C PHE A 39 -35.87 -15.45 42.45
N GLU A 40 -35.95 -14.69 43.54
CA GLU A 40 -36.90 -15.04 44.61
C GLU A 40 -37.39 -13.83 45.40
N LYS A 41 -38.73 -13.76 45.57
CA LYS A 41 -39.51 -12.71 46.25
C LYS A 41 -39.79 -13.09 47.71
N LYS A 42 -39.95 -12.05 48.55
CA LYS A 42 -40.98 -11.82 49.60
C LYS A 42 -40.43 -10.69 50.50
N GLY A 43 -41.10 -9.60 50.87
CA GLY A 43 -42.52 -9.29 51.05
C GLY A 43 -42.65 -8.70 52.46
N GLY A 44 -43.07 -7.43 52.60
CA GLY A 44 -43.33 -6.81 53.91
C GLY A 44 -43.22 -5.28 53.97
N ASP A 45 -44.36 -4.63 53.77
CA ASP A 45 -44.91 -3.49 54.53
C ASP A 45 -44.44 -2.00 54.37
N ILE A 46 -45.30 -1.25 53.65
CA ILE A 46 -45.96 0.04 53.94
C ILE A 46 -45.22 1.20 54.69
N LEU A 47 -44.82 2.23 53.90
CA LEU A 47 -44.92 3.73 54.01
C LEU A 47 -44.89 4.46 55.39
N PRO A 48 -44.32 5.70 55.52
CA PRO A 48 -44.60 6.83 54.63
C PRO A 48 -43.48 7.86 54.33
N MET A 49 -43.82 8.71 53.36
CA MET A 49 -43.15 9.94 52.89
C MET A 49 -42.74 10.89 54.02
N ALA A 50 -41.47 11.33 54.01
CA ALA A 50 -41.05 12.56 54.66
C ALA A 50 -40.02 13.28 53.77
N SER A 51 -40.39 14.48 53.34
CA SER A 51 -39.61 15.42 52.56
C SER A 51 -38.37 15.89 53.31
N ILE A 52 -37.19 15.80 52.68
CA ILE A 52 -36.06 16.69 52.97
C ILE A 52 -35.53 17.23 51.64
N GLN A 53 -35.95 18.44 51.31
CA GLN A 53 -35.27 19.31 50.36
C GLN A 53 -33.93 19.72 50.97
N LYS A 54 -32.83 19.37 50.31
CA LYS A 54 -31.56 20.08 50.46
C LYS A 54 -31.03 20.41 49.08
N ALA A 55 -31.03 21.71 48.79
CA ALA A 55 -30.52 22.29 47.56
C ALA A 55 -29.01 22.04 47.38
N LEU A 56 -28.59 22.10 46.12
CA LEU A 56 -27.26 21.95 45.51
C LEU A 56 -26.06 22.47 46.34
N PRO A 57 -24.85 21.96 46.02
CA PRO A 57 -23.91 22.89 45.40
C PRO A 57 -23.56 22.45 43.97
N THR A 58 -23.80 23.41 43.09
CA THR A 58 -23.29 23.56 41.74
C THR A 58 -21.77 23.36 41.72
N SER A 59 -21.30 22.30 41.07
CA SER A 59 -20.08 22.35 40.25
C SER A 59 -20.06 21.15 39.30
N ALA A 60 -20.91 21.21 38.27
CA ALA A 60 -20.58 20.51 37.05
C ALA A 60 -19.35 21.22 36.47
N GLN A 61 -18.17 20.72 36.81
CA GLN A 61 -16.94 21.04 36.08
C GLN A 61 -17.16 20.53 34.66
N THR A 62 -17.57 21.43 33.78
CA THR A 62 -17.38 21.29 32.34
C THR A 62 -15.89 21.14 32.12
N ALA A 63 -15.45 19.88 31.98
CA ALA A 63 -14.20 19.58 31.33
C ALA A 63 -14.30 20.16 29.93
N ASN A 64 -13.66 21.32 29.73
CA ASN A 64 -13.44 21.89 28.41
C ASN A 64 -12.67 20.86 27.60
N THR A 65 -13.41 20.08 26.80
CA THR A 65 -12.84 19.35 25.68
C THR A 65 -12.47 20.42 24.67
N GLU A 66 -11.26 20.96 24.77
CA GLU A 66 -10.61 21.62 23.64
C GLU A 66 -10.35 20.54 22.58
N ASP A 67 -11.42 20.13 21.91
CA ASP A 67 -11.33 19.50 20.60
C ASP A 67 -10.81 20.58 19.65
N THR A 68 -9.48 20.69 19.62
CA THR A 68 -8.77 21.54 18.68
C THR A 68 -9.16 21.01 17.30
N ILE A 69 -10.10 21.68 16.64
CA ILE A 69 -10.47 21.38 15.25
C ILE A 69 -9.19 21.55 14.42
N ARG A 70 -8.47 20.44 14.20
CA ARG A 70 -7.37 20.39 13.25
C ARG A 70 -7.97 20.56 11.88
N THR A 71 -7.93 21.79 11.38
CA THR A 71 -8.28 22.08 9.99
C THR A 71 -7.21 21.44 9.10
N TYR A 72 -7.49 20.24 8.63
CA TYR A 72 -6.63 19.57 7.65
C TYR A 72 -6.69 20.31 6.32
N ARG A 73 -5.52 20.51 5.69
CA ARG A 73 -5.47 20.95 4.29
C ARG A 73 -5.64 19.75 3.38
N TRP A 74 -6.54 19.89 2.41
CA TRP A 74 -6.86 18.88 1.41
C TRP A 74 -6.36 19.34 0.05
N TYR A 75 -5.80 18.42 -0.72
CA TYR A 75 -5.27 18.69 -2.05
C TYR A 75 -5.91 17.75 -3.05
N ARG A 76 -6.31 18.27 -4.21
CA ARG A 76 -6.86 17.45 -5.30
C ARG A 76 -5.72 16.75 -6.01
N VAL A 77 -5.82 15.43 -6.15
CA VAL A 77 -4.93 14.65 -7.03
C VAL A 77 -5.31 14.97 -8.48
N THR A 78 -4.35 15.44 -9.27
CA THR A 78 -4.55 15.83 -10.68
C THR A 78 -4.00 14.81 -11.66
N LYS A 79 -3.05 13.96 -11.22
CA LYS A 79 -2.47 12.90 -12.02
C LYS A 79 -1.84 11.84 -11.12
N VAL A 80 -1.99 10.57 -11.46
CA VAL A 80 -1.19 9.47 -10.89
C VAL A 80 -0.15 9.08 -11.93
N ILE A 81 1.12 9.07 -11.54
CA ILE A 81 2.25 8.79 -12.44
C ILE A 81 2.51 7.29 -12.46
N ASP A 82 2.72 6.70 -11.28
CA ASP A 82 2.97 5.28 -11.05
C ASP A 82 2.38 4.86 -9.68
N GLY A 83 2.74 3.68 -9.17
CA GLY A 83 2.20 3.13 -7.94
C GLY A 83 2.52 3.92 -6.67
N ASP A 84 3.56 4.75 -6.67
CA ASP A 84 4.03 5.48 -5.49
C ASP A 84 4.26 6.98 -5.70
N THR A 85 4.01 7.47 -6.92
CA THR A 85 4.19 8.85 -7.32
C THR A 85 2.92 9.41 -7.97
N PHE A 86 2.47 10.58 -7.48
CA PHE A 86 1.29 11.28 -8.01
C PHE A 86 1.49 12.80 -7.95
N VAL A 87 0.56 13.55 -8.53
CA VAL A 87 0.59 15.02 -8.61
C VAL A 87 -0.66 15.57 -7.93
N VAL A 88 -0.47 16.59 -7.11
CA VAL A 88 -1.56 17.35 -6.49
C VAL A 88 -1.56 18.80 -6.92
N ALA A 89 -2.75 19.41 -6.91
CA ALA A 89 -2.90 20.86 -6.96
C ALA A 89 -2.73 21.45 -5.55
N MET A 90 -1.61 22.15 -5.32
CA MET A 90 -1.25 22.81 -4.06
C MET A 90 -0.94 24.27 -4.34
N ASP A 91 -1.69 25.18 -3.71
CA ASP A 91 -1.53 26.64 -3.85
C ASP A 91 -1.45 27.12 -5.32
N GLY A 92 -2.29 26.55 -6.18
CA GLY A 92 -2.36 26.88 -7.61
C GLY A 92 -1.24 26.29 -8.47
N LYS A 93 -0.41 25.41 -7.91
CA LYS A 93 0.69 24.73 -8.63
C LYS A 93 0.52 23.21 -8.59
N ASN A 94 1.06 22.54 -9.61
CA ASN A 94 1.20 21.10 -9.60
C ASN A 94 2.45 20.72 -8.80
N VAL A 95 2.25 19.97 -7.71
CA VAL A 95 3.32 19.42 -6.87
C VAL A 95 3.34 17.92 -7.01
N THR A 96 4.48 17.37 -7.43
CA THR A 96 4.70 15.93 -7.48
C THR A 96 5.04 15.40 -6.10
N VAL A 97 4.34 14.35 -5.67
CA VAL A 97 4.46 13.70 -4.37
C VAL A 97 4.99 12.29 -4.57
N ARG A 98 6.02 11.91 -3.81
CA ARG A 98 6.53 10.54 -3.67
C ARG A 98 6.10 10.02 -2.30
N LEU A 99 5.38 8.90 -2.28
CA LEU A 99 4.96 8.27 -1.04
C LEU A 99 6.16 7.80 -0.23
N ILE A 100 6.16 8.12 1.07
CA ILE A 100 7.17 7.64 2.03
C ILE A 100 6.89 6.18 2.36
N GLY A 101 7.95 5.36 2.42
CA GLY A 101 7.91 4.01 2.99
C GLY A 101 7.50 2.89 2.04
N ILE A 102 7.24 3.19 0.77
CA ILE A 102 6.84 2.20 -0.25
C ILE A 102 7.72 2.30 -1.50
N ASP A 103 8.01 1.16 -2.12
CA ASP A 103 8.56 1.09 -3.46
C ASP A 103 7.69 0.17 -4.33
N THR A 104 7.11 0.70 -5.39
CA THR A 104 6.26 -0.06 -6.31
C THR A 104 7.04 -0.51 -7.55
N PRO A 105 6.71 -1.66 -8.17
CA PRO A 105 7.43 -2.08 -9.36
C PRO A 105 7.27 -1.06 -10.49
N GLU A 106 8.40 -0.69 -11.11
CA GLU A 106 8.49 0.40 -12.09
C GLU A 106 7.71 0.09 -13.38
N THR A 107 7.02 1.10 -13.94
CA THR A 107 6.21 0.98 -15.16
C THR A 107 6.51 1.99 -16.24
N VAL A 108 7.17 3.11 -15.92
CA VAL A 108 7.16 4.29 -16.79
C VAL A 108 8.54 4.75 -17.26
N ASP A 109 9.63 4.14 -16.80
CA ASP A 109 10.97 4.42 -17.36
C ASP A 109 11.12 3.74 -18.73
N PRO A 110 11.12 4.48 -19.87
CA PRO A 110 11.19 3.89 -21.21
C PRO A 110 12.51 3.16 -21.48
N ARG A 111 13.50 3.30 -20.59
CA ARG A 111 14.82 2.65 -20.68
C ARG A 111 14.88 1.36 -19.89
N LYS A 112 13.80 0.99 -19.17
CA LYS A 112 13.74 -0.19 -18.32
C LYS A 112 12.55 -1.04 -18.74
N THR A 113 12.74 -2.37 -18.66
CA THR A 113 11.63 -3.30 -18.78
C THR A 113 10.62 -3.03 -17.66
N VAL A 114 9.33 -2.98 -17.99
CA VAL A 114 8.25 -2.91 -17.00
C VAL A 114 8.48 -4.04 -16.00
N GLN A 115 8.59 -3.69 -14.72
CA GLN A 115 8.81 -4.67 -13.69
C GLN A 115 7.52 -5.46 -13.48
N CYS A 116 7.66 -6.74 -13.15
CA CYS A 116 6.51 -7.58 -12.81
C CYS A 116 5.62 -6.85 -11.80
N PHE A 117 4.31 -6.90 -12.02
CA PHE A 117 3.29 -6.33 -11.14
C PHE A 117 3.25 -4.80 -11.08
N GLY A 118 4.04 -4.11 -11.92
CA GLY A 118 4.07 -2.65 -11.92
C GLY A 118 2.78 -2.03 -12.46
N ARG A 119 2.21 -2.63 -13.51
CA ARG A 119 0.97 -2.13 -14.14
C ARG A 119 -0.17 -2.18 -13.12
N GLU A 120 -0.31 -3.31 -12.46
CA GLU A 120 -1.28 -3.59 -11.41
C GLU A 120 -1.14 -2.60 -10.25
N ALA A 121 0.10 -2.31 -9.81
CA ALA A 121 0.37 -1.30 -8.79
C ALA A 121 -0.06 0.11 -9.21
N SER A 122 0.27 0.49 -10.44
CA SER A 122 -0.07 1.81 -10.99
C SER A 122 -1.57 1.99 -11.21
N GLU A 123 -2.26 0.94 -11.65
CA GLU A 123 -3.72 0.91 -11.78
C GLU A 123 -4.42 0.99 -10.42
N LYS A 124 -3.93 0.26 -9.42
CA LYS A 124 -4.48 0.36 -8.07
C LYS A 124 -4.29 1.75 -7.49
N ALA A 125 -3.11 2.36 -7.66
CA ALA A 125 -2.88 3.73 -7.24
C ALA A 125 -3.83 4.71 -7.96
N ARG A 126 -4.04 4.54 -9.27
CA ARG A 126 -5.04 5.31 -10.04
C ARG A 126 -6.43 5.16 -9.47
N GLU A 127 -6.89 3.94 -9.18
CA GLU A 127 -8.21 3.67 -8.64
C GLU A 127 -8.45 4.40 -7.31
N ILE A 128 -7.46 4.38 -6.41
CA ILE A 128 -7.62 4.90 -5.04
C ILE A 128 -7.29 6.39 -4.89
N LEU A 129 -6.62 7.01 -5.87
CA LEU A 129 -6.18 8.42 -5.81
C LEU A 129 -6.82 9.33 -6.87
N SER A 130 -7.13 8.84 -8.06
CA SER A 130 -7.51 9.72 -9.19
C SER A 130 -8.76 10.54 -8.86
N ASP A 131 -8.70 11.85 -9.13
CA ASP A 131 -9.74 12.84 -8.87
C ASP A 131 -10.23 12.94 -7.42
N ARG A 132 -9.50 12.35 -6.46
CA ARG A 132 -9.81 12.42 -5.03
C ARG A 132 -9.09 13.56 -4.33
N LEU A 133 -9.63 13.95 -3.18
CA LEU A 133 -8.95 14.81 -2.22
C LEU A 133 -8.09 13.96 -1.30
N VAL A 134 -6.86 14.42 -1.04
CA VAL A 134 -5.95 13.80 -0.08
C VAL A 134 -5.42 14.82 0.91
N ARG A 135 -5.31 14.40 2.16
CA ARG A 135 -4.48 15.06 3.16
C ARG A 135 -3.07 14.52 3.04
N LEU A 136 -2.09 15.41 2.98
CA LEU A 136 -0.68 15.06 2.99
C LEU A 136 -0.10 15.24 4.39
N GLU A 137 0.79 14.34 4.76
CA GLU A 137 1.52 14.39 6.03
C GLU A 137 3.01 14.14 5.79
N THR A 138 3.83 15.13 6.09
CA THR A 138 5.30 15.01 6.00
C THR A 138 5.86 14.33 7.25
N ASP A 139 7.05 13.76 7.12
CA ASP A 139 7.77 13.12 8.22
C ASP A 139 9.08 13.84 8.51
N PRO A 140 9.25 14.49 9.69
CA PRO A 140 10.48 15.20 10.03
C PRO A 140 11.73 14.32 10.12
N SER A 141 11.58 12.99 10.24
CA SER A 141 12.70 12.05 10.16
C SER A 141 13.21 11.86 8.73
N GLN A 142 12.43 12.29 7.74
CA GLN A 142 12.73 12.20 6.32
C GLN A 142 13.00 13.60 5.75
N GLY A 143 13.61 13.66 4.57
CA GLY A 143 13.70 14.92 3.83
C GLY A 143 12.31 15.43 3.45
N GLU A 144 12.16 16.74 3.31
CA GLU A 144 10.92 17.32 2.75
C GLU A 144 10.79 16.97 1.25
N LEU A 145 11.90 17.04 0.53
CA LEU A 145 11.99 16.70 -0.89
C LEU A 145 13.00 15.57 -1.10
N ASP A 146 12.78 14.76 -2.14
CA ASP A 146 13.81 13.84 -2.62
C ASP A 146 14.82 14.52 -3.57
N LYS A 147 15.82 13.77 -4.04
CA LYS A 147 16.87 14.27 -4.95
C LYS A 147 16.35 14.74 -6.31
N TYR A 148 15.10 14.43 -6.66
CA TYR A 148 14.45 14.86 -7.90
C TYR A 148 13.48 16.02 -7.68
N GLY A 149 13.39 16.54 -6.45
CA GLY A 149 12.51 17.65 -6.08
C GLY A 149 11.05 17.25 -5.86
N ARG A 150 10.75 15.95 -5.68
CA ARG A 150 9.40 15.48 -5.33
C ARG A 150 9.16 15.63 -3.83
N LEU A 151 7.97 16.07 -3.45
CA LEU A 151 7.55 16.15 -2.06
C LEU A 151 7.44 14.75 -1.45
N LEU A 152 8.12 14.52 -0.33
CA LEU A 152 8.02 13.29 0.44
C LEU A 152 6.88 13.42 1.45
N ALA A 153 5.83 12.62 1.29
CA ALA A 153 4.69 12.64 2.20
C ALA A 153 3.95 11.29 2.26
N TYR A 154 3.23 11.07 3.35
CA TYR A 154 2.12 10.13 3.40
C TYR A 154 0.86 10.78 2.83
N ALA A 155 0.03 9.99 2.16
CA ALA A 155 -1.25 10.44 1.62
C ALA A 155 -2.41 9.72 2.30
N PHE A 156 -3.44 10.48 2.66
CA PHE A 156 -4.66 10.00 3.28
C PHE A 156 -5.87 10.55 2.52
N PRO A 157 -6.62 9.72 1.80
CA PRO A 157 -7.92 10.09 1.26
C PRO A 157 -8.91 10.40 2.39
N GLU A 158 -10.10 10.86 2.02
CA GLU A 158 -11.15 11.24 2.98
C GLU A 158 -11.56 10.10 3.94
N ASN A 159 -11.41 8.84 3.51
CA ASN A 159 -11.65 7.67 4.36
C ASN A 159 -10.56 7.43 5.43
N GLY A 160 -9.51 8.26 5.47
CA GLY A 160 -8.43 8.19 6.45
C GLY A 160 -7.41 7.05 6.23
N THR A 161 -7.51 6.31 5.13
CA THR A 161 -6.59 5.19 4.85
C THR A 161 -5.21 5.72 4.45
N ASN A 162 -4.14 5.20 5.05
CA ASN A 162 -2.78 5.47 4.58
C ASN A 162 -2.54 4.70 3.27
N VAL A 163 -2.35 5.43 2.18
CA VAL A 163 -2.24 4.85 0.82
C VAL A 163 -1.07 3.88 0.69
N ALA A 164 0.11 4.26 1.19
CA ALA A 164 1.29 3.40 1.13
C ALA A 164 1.08 2.12 1.95
N SER A 165 0.50 2.24 3.15
CA SER A 165 0.16 1.08 3.97
C SER A 165 -0.81 0.12 3.28
N TYR A 166 -1.81 0.66 2.58
CA TYR A 166 -2.80 -0.13 1.87
C TYR A 166 -2.17 -0.88 0.69
N LEU A 167 -1.39 -0.17 -0.13
CA LEU A 167 -0.72 -0.77 -1.29
C LEU A 167 0.24 -1.89 -0.86
N ILE A 168 0.99 -1.70 0.22
CA ILE A 168 1.86 -2.75 0.77
C ILE A 168 1.03 -3.94 1.28
N ALA A 169 -0.04 -3.70 2.04
CA ALA A 169 -0.89 -4.75 2.59
C ALA A 169 -1.56 -5.62 1.52
N GLU A 170 -1.89 -5.04 0.37
CA GLU A 170 -2.49 -5.73 -0.77
C GLU A 170 -1.44 -6.27 -1.77
N GLY A 171 -0.15 -6.07 -1.50
CA GLY A 171 0.94 -6.62 -2.32
C GLY A 171 1.19 -5.88 -3.63
N TYR A 172 0.90 -4.59 -3.71
CA TYR A 172 1.22 -3.72 -4.87
C TYR A 172 2.60 -3.05 -4.78
N GLY A 173 3.28 -3.19 -3.65
CA GLY A 173 4.61 -2.62 -3.47
C GLY A 173 5.31 -3.21 -2.25
N HIS A 174 6.61 -2.94 -2.19
CA HIS A 174 7.48 -3.33 -1.11
C HIS A 174 7.53 -2.26 -0.03
N GLU A 175 7.76 -2.69 1.22
CA GLU A 175 8.21 -1.75 2.24
C GLU A 175 9.59 -1.21 1.85
N TYR A 176 9.78 0.10 1.93
CA TYR A 176 11.03 0.74 1.57
C TYR A 176 11.55 1.68 2.64
N THR A 177 12.60 1.24 3.33
CA THR A 177 13.39 2.06 4.23
C THR A 177 14.68 2.47 3.54
N TYR A 178 14.85 3.76 3.27
CA TYR A 178 16.08 4.24 2.65
C TYR A 178 17.26 4.28 3.64
N ASN A 179 17.21 5.19 4.63
CA ASN A 179 18.31 5.40 5.58
C ASN A 179 17.84 5.36 7.05
N LEU A 180 16.81 6.14 7.36
CA LEU A 180 16.31 6.31 8.73
C LEU A 180 14.91 5.70 8.87
N PRO A 181 14.57 5.12 10.04
CA PRO A 181 13.19 4.74 10.34
C PRO A 181 12.26 5.93 10.16
N TYR A 182 11.11 5.66 9.55
CA TYR A 182 10.04 6.63 9.36
C TYR A 182 8.84 6.28 10.26
N LYS A 183 7.93 7.25 10.45
CA LYS A 183 6.83 7.21 11.41
C LYS A 183 6.01 5.92 11.39
N TYR A 184 5.73 5.35 10.22
CA TYR A 184 4.87 4.17 10.06
C TYR A 184 5.61 2.86 9.75
N GLN A 185 6.95 2.84 9.83
CA GLN A 185 7.78 1.73 9.35
C GLN A 185 7.39 0.38 9.93
N MET A 186 7.19 0.29 11.25
CA MET A 186 6.82 -0.97 11.90
C MET A 186 5.50 -1.52 11.35
N GLY A 187 4.51 -0.65 11.10
CA GLY A 187 3.23 -1.05 10.53
C GLY A 187 3.35 -1.49 9.07
N PHE A 188 4.20 -0.83 8.29
CA PHE A 188 4.42 -1.16 6.88
C PHE A 188 5.14 -2.51 6.74
N LYS A 189 6.16 -2.78 7.56
CA LYS A 189 6.83 -4.08 7.63
C LYS A 189 5.86 -5.21 7.97
N ALA A 190 5.04 -5.01 8.99
CA ALA A 190 4.02 -5.99 9.37
C ALA A 190 2.95 -6.19 8.27
N ALA A 191 2.59 -5.14 7.53
CA ALA A 191 1.68 -5.24 6.39
C ALA A 191 2.30 -6.08 5.26
N GLU A 192 3.57 -5.86 4.95
CA GLU A 192 4.28 -6.61 3.92
C GLU A 192 4.44 -8.09 4.29
N GLU A 193 4.79 -8.39 5.55
CA GLU A 193 4.84 -9.77 6.08
C GLU A 193 3.49 -10.48 5.92
N ARG A 194 2.38 -9.79 6.21
CA ARG A 194 1.03 -10.34 6.00
C ARG A 194 0.72 -10.54 4.54
N ALA A 195 1.09 -9.59 3.66
CA ALA A 195 0.88 -9.72 2.22
C ALA A 195 1.63 -10.95 1.67
N ARG A 196 2.88 -11.17 2.09
CA ARG A 196 3.68 -12.37 1.78
C ARG A 196 3.03 -13.65 2.27
N ALA A 197 2.67 -13.70 3.56
CA ALA A 197 2.08 -14.90 4.16
C ALA A 197 0.76 -15.30 3.51
N ASN A 198 -0.02 -14.32 3.03
CA ASN A 198 -1.29 -14.53 2.34
C ASN A 198 -1.17 -14.56 0.81
N LYS A 199 0.06 -14.53 0.26
CA LYS A 199 0.31 -14.57 -1.18
C LYS A 199 -0.49 -13.52 -1.98
N ARG A 200 -0.56 -12.29 -1.46
CA ARG A 200 -1.31 -11.19 -2.08
C ARG A 200 -0.48 -10.48 -3.15
N GLY A 201 -1.13 -10.05 -4.22
CA GLY A 201 -0.52 -9.24 -5.27
C GLY A 201 0.78 -9.84 -5.79
N LEU A 202 1.87 -9.08 -5.74
CA LEU A 202 3.21 -9.50 -6.20
C LEU A 202 3.75 -10.75 -5.48
N TRP A 203 3.15 -11.16 -4.36
CA TRP A 203 3.51 -12.36 -3.60
C TRP A 203 2.75 -13.63 -4.02
N ALA A 204 1.82 -13.54 -4.98
CA ALA A 204 1.12 -14.70 -5.50
C ALA A 204 2.07 -15.61 -6.31
N ASP A 205 1.82 -16.93 -6.28
CA ASP A 205 2.71 -17.93 -6.89
C ASP A 205 2.86 -17.79 -8.42
N ASP A 206 1.93 -17.07 -9.05
CA ASP A 206 1.80 -16.82 -10.48
C ASP A 206 1.95 -15.34 -10.86
N ALA A 207 2.02 -14.41 -9.89
CA ALA A 207 2.08 -12.97 -10.16
C ALA A 207 3.26 -12.57 -11.05
N CYS A 208 4.40 -13.24 -10.89
CA CYS A 208 5.65 -13.00 -11.64
C CYS A 208 6.18 -14.22 -12.37
N ALA A 209 5.34 -15.23 -12.61
CA ALA A 209 5.78 -16.42 -13.31
C ALA A 209 6.17 -16.07 -14.75
N THR A 210 7.43 -16.28 -15.10
CA THR A 210 7.86 -16.19 -16.50
C THR A 210 7.30 -17.38 -17.28
N ILE A 211 7.19 -17.24 -18.60
CA ILE A 211 6.74 -18.33 -19.49
C ILE A 211 7.54 -19.63 -19.25
N ASN A 212 8.82 -19.55 -18.87
CA ASN A 212 9.64 -20.72 -18.55
C ASN A 212 9.31 -21.36 -17.20
N ASP A 213 8.86 -20.57 -16.23
CA ASP A 213 8.42 -21.07 -14.91
C ASP A 213 7.08 -21.81 -15.00
N LEU A 214 6.17 -21.36 -15.88
CA LEU A 214 4.92 -22.05 -16.17
C LEU A 214 5.14 -23.35 -16.98
N ARG A 215 6.11 -23.35 -17.91
CA ARG A 215 6.50 -24.55 -18.68
C ARG A 215 7.23 -25.60 -17.83
N GLY A 216 7.98 -25.19 -16.81
CA GLY A 216 8.68 -26.11 -15.90
C GLY A 216 7.75 -26.87 -14.94
N ARG A 217 6.59 -26.29 -14.60
CA ARG A 217 5.56 -26.93 -13.77
C ARG A 217 4.59 -27.80 -14.57
N TYR A 218 4.59 -27.67 -15.90
CA TYR A 218 3.70 -28.40 -16.79
C TYR A 218 4.54 -29.23 -17.78
N SER A 219 4.87 -30.47 -17.42
CA SER A 219 5.25 -31.48 -18.43
C SER A 219 3.97 -31.91 -19.14
N PRO A 220 3.71 -31.47 -20.38
CA PRO A 220 2.53 -31.92 -21.08
C PRO A 220 2.72 -33.42 -21.38
N PRO A 221 1.69 -34.27 -21.19
CA PRO A 221 1.73 -35.60 -21.76
C PRO A 221 1.94 -35.45 -23.27
N ALA A 222 2.93 -36.17 -23.80
CA ALA A 222 3.29 -36.14 -25.21
C ALA A 222 2.04 -36.35 -26.07
N GLY A 223 1.59 -35.31 -26.76
CA GLY A 223 0.42 -35.35 -27.66
C GLY A 223 -0.74 -34.39 -27.36
N SER A 224 -0.64 -33.46 -26.40
CA SER A 224 -1.69 -32.45 -26.20
C SER A 224 -1.27 -31.07 -26.73
N ILE A 225 -1.89 -30.66 -27.84
CA ILE A 225 -1.89 -29.28 -28.33
C ILE A 225 -2.63 -28.42 -27.29
N PRO A 226 -2.12 -27.24 -26.88
CA PRO A 226 -2.79 -26.41 -25.88
C PRO A 226 -4.12 -25.86 -26.39
N THR A 227 -5.17 -26.28 -25.71
CA THR A 227 -6.56 -25.86 -25.91
C THR A 227 -6.80 -24.46 -25.33
N HIS A 228 -6.32 -23.42 -26.01
CA HIS A 228 -6.92 -22.08 -25.93
C HIS A 228 -7.41 -21.61 -27.31
N ALA A 229 -7.91 -22.55 -28.10
CA ALA A 229 -8.56 -22.30 -29.38
C ALA A 229 -10.04 -21.84 -29.26
N LEU A 230 -10.54 -21.40 -28.09
CA LEU A 230 -11.95 -21.05 -27.92
C LEU A 230 -12.21 -19.93 -26.88
N ALA A 231 -11.34 -18.93 -26.76
CA ALA A 231 -11.80 -17.64 -26.25
C ALA A 231 -12.42 -16.88 -27.43
N THR A 232 -13.75 -16.84 -27.52
CA THR A 232 -14.44 -16.01 -28.52
C THR A 232 -14.15 -14.55 -28.19
N TYR A 233 -13.36 -13.88 -29.02
CA TYR A 233 -13.10 -12.44 -28.89
C TYR A 233 -14.41 -11.65 -29.09
N GLU A 234 -14.61 -10.60 -28.30
CA GLU A 234 -15.78 -9.72 -28.40
C GLU A 234 -15.63 -8.77 -29.60
N CYS A 235 -16.22 -9.12 -30.74
CA CYS A 235 -16.10 -8.36 -31.99
C CYS A 235 -17.28 -7.43 -32.27
N SER A 236 -18.22 -7.23 -31.32
CA SER A 236 -19.41 -6.37 -31.54
C SER A 236 -19.15 -4.90 -31.17
N ARG A 237 -18.02 -4.62 -30.51
CA ARG A 237 -17.62 -3.28 -30.05
C ARG A 237 -16.11 -3.19 -29.94
N ASN A 238 -15.58 -1.96 -29.91
CA ASN A 238 -14.18 -1.77 -29.60
C ASN A 238 -13.91 -2.11 -28.12
N ALA A 239 -13.33 -3.29 -27.86
CA ALA A 239 -13.09 -3.82 -26.52
C ALA A 239 -11.61 -3.99 -26.14
N TYR A 240 -10.69 -3.97 -27.10
CA TYR A 240 -9.27 -4.32 -26.89
C TYR A 240 -8.35 -3.29 -27.52
N ASN A 241 -7.16 -3.12 -26.93
CA ASN A 241 -6.02 -2.34 -27.42
C ASN A 241 -4.76 -3.21 -27.36
N CYS A 242 -3.67 -2.77 -28.01
CA CYS A 242 -2.39 -3.50 -27.98
C CYS A 242 -1.86 -3.78 -26.56
N SER A 243 -2.15 -2.92 -25.59
CA SER A 243 -1.74 -3.12 -24.19
C SER A 243 -2.45 -4.29 -23.49
N ASP A 244 -3.52 -4.82 -24.09
CA ASP A 244 -4.33 -5.90 -23.53
C ASP A 244 -3.79 -7.28 -23.91
N PHE A 245 -2.83 -7.34 -24.84
CA PHE A 245 -2.20 -8.57 -25.31
C PHE A 245 -0.76 -8.69 -24.83
N SER A 246 -0.33 -9.92 -24.56
CA SER A 246 1.03 -10.19 -24.06
C SER A 246 2.04 -10.37 -25.19
N THR A 247 1.58 -10.70 -26.40
CA THR A 247 2.41 -10.90 -27.59
C THR A 247 1.75 -10.35 -28.84
N GLN A 248 2.55 -10.03 -29.84
CA GLN A 248 2.07 -9.61 -31.15
C GLN A 248 1.14 -10.68 -31.75
N ALA A 249 1.52 -11.96 -31.64
CA ALA A 249 0.75 -13.09 -32.17
C ALA A 249 -0.65 -13.22 -31.54
N GLU A 250 -0.78 -12.90 -30.25
CA GLU A 250 -2.08 -12.92 -29.56
C GLU A 250 -2.98 -11.78 -30.04
N ALA A 251 -2.42 -10.58 -30.18
CA ALA A 251 -3.12 -9.43 -30.75
C ALA A 251 -3.56 -9.71 -32.20
N GLN A 252 -2.67 -10.32 -32.99
CA GLN A 252 -2.93 -10.74 -34.37
C GLN A 252 -4.08 -11.74 -34.45
N GLN A 253 -4.13 -12.71 -33.55
CA GLN A 253 -5.22 -13.68 -33.51
C GLN A 253 -6.57 -13.04 -33.18
N ALA A 254 -6.61 -12.09 -32.26
CA ALA A 254 -7.82 -11.33 -31.93
C ALA A 254 -8.30 -10.48 -33.12
N PHE A 255 -7.35 -9.81 -33.79
CA PHE A 255 -7.60 -9.01 -34.99
C PHE A 255 -8.20 -9.84 -36.12
N GLU A 256 -7.58 -10.97 -36.47
CA GLU A 256 -8.06 -11.87 -37.52
C GLU A 256 -9.44 -12.46 -37.18
N SER A 257 -9.65 -12.83 -35.91
CA SER A 257 -10.93 -13.40 -35.44
C SER A 257 -12.09 -12.41 -35.55
N CYS A 258 -11.81 -11.11 -35.52
CA CYS A 258 -12.81 -10.04 -35.68
C CYS A 258 -12.92 -9.50 -37.11
N GLY A 259 -12.24 -10.12 -38.09
CA GLY A 259 -12.34 -9.79 -39.52
C GLY A 259 -11.09 -9.15 -40.13
N GLY A 260 -10.01 -8.99 -39.35
CA GLY A 260 -8.72 -8.52 -39.82
C GLY A 260 -8.78 -7.14 -40.48
N SER A 261 -7.99 -6.93 -41.53
CA SER A 261 -7.88 -5.64 -42.23
C SER A 261 -9.19 -5.16 -42.87
N GLU A 262 -10.14 -6.06 -43.12
CA GLU A 262 -11.48 -5.72 -43.61
C GLU A 262 -12.39 -5.17 -42.50
N ASN A 263 -12.08 -5.48 -41.22
CA ASN A 263 -12.86 -5.04 -40.06
C ASN A 263 -12.00 -4.91 -38.79
N ASP A 264 -11.13 -3.90 -38.76
CA ASP A 264 -10.34 -3.53 -37.56
C ASP A 264 -11.20 -2.81 -36.51
N ILE A 265 -12.14 -3.53 -35.90
CA ILE A 265 -13.05 -2.96 -34.90
C ILE A 265 -12.33 -2.51 -33.62
N HIS A 266 -11.19 -3.13 -33.33
CA HIS A 266 -10.38 -2.88 -32.14
C HIS A 266 -9.31 -1.80 -32.35
N LYS A 267 -9.05 -1.40 -33.59
CA LYS A 267 -8.03 -0.42 -33.96
C LYS A 267 -6.62 -0.88 -33.58
N LEU A 268 -6.35 -2.17 -33.79
CA LEU A 268 -5.06 -2.77 -33.49
C LEU A 268 -4.05 -2.58 -34.64
N ASP A 269 -4.56 -2.34 -35.85
CA ASP A 269 -3.80 -2.12 -37.09
C ASP A 269 -3.84 -0.63 -37.48
N SER A 270 -3.00 0.19 -36.85
CA SER A 270 -3.07 1.64 -37.02
C SER A 270 -2.61 2.12 -38.40
N ASP A 271 -1.67 1.42 -39.02
CA ASP A 271 -1.04 1.72 -40.30
C ASP A 271 -1.59 0.90 -41.47
N ARG A 272 -2.44 -0.08 -41.19
CA ARG A 272 -3.27 -0.83 -42.16
C ARG A 272 -2.46 -1.70 -43.10
N ASP A 273 -1.37 -2.28 -42.60
CA ASP A 273 -0.57 -3.22 -43.35
C ASP A 273 -0.93 -4.69 -43.05
N GLY A 274 -1.85 -4.91 -42.09
CA GLY A 274 -2.33 -6.22 -41.66
C GLY A 274 -1.53 -6.85 -40.53
N GLU A 275 -0.48 -6.20 -40.04
CA GLU A 275 0.29 -6.62 -38.88
C GLU A 275 -0.04 -5.72 -37.69
N VAL A 276 -0.66 -6.30 -36.65
CA VAL A 276 -1.16 -5.50 -35.53
C VAL A 276 -0.18 -5.45 -34.39
N CYS A 277 -0.19 -4.34 -33.65
CA CYS A 277 0.53 -4.20 -32.39
C CYS A 277 2.01 -4.62 -32.46
N GLU A 278 2.71 -4.26 -33.54
CA GLU A 278 4.10 -4.67 -33.84
C GLU A 278 5.13 -4.32 -32.75
N GLY A 279 4.77 -3.43 -31.82
CA GLY A 279 5.57 -3.12 -30.64
C GLY A 279 5.52 -4.16 -29.53
N LEU A 280 4.66 -5.19 -29.65
CA LEU A 280 4.58 -6.32 -28.73
C LEU A 280 5.63 -7.39 -29.08
N PRO A 281 6.12 -8.13 -28.07
CA PRO A 281 7.09 -9.21 -28.27
C PRO A 281 6.50 -10.44 -29.00
#